data_AF-A0A949LMB6-F1
#
_entry.id   AF-A0A949LMB6-F1
#
_cell.length_a   1.000
_cell.length_b   1.000
_cell.length_c   1.000
_cell.angle_alpha   90.00
_cell.angle_beta   90.00
_cell.angle_gamma   90.00
#
_symmetry.space_group_name_H-M   'P 1'
#
loop_
_entity.id
_entity.type
_entity.pdbx_description
1 polymer ?
#
loop_
_entity_poly.entity_id
_entity_poly.type
_entity_poly.pdbx_seq_one_letter_code
_entity_poly.pdbx_strand_id
1 'polypeptide(L)'
;MKFRNTVEAYGAVSKTLHWLIALGVLNLLIMGPRMEDIPDKVDRFWVYSYHKSLGITVLALMLVRLVWKLMHFGLPHHNPAHKPWEQKLSALIHWAFYGLLIAMPLSGWLMTGAAGSTINWFGYFAVPAIATPDKDMMATYSEIHETISYLIWGAIALHFGGAMKHLIIDRDNTVKRMLPALLFALLLPFAAHAEDAVKEPTIWTMDRAQSKIGVEAQQEGSAFEGHFSSFDGVIRLTPETPENGNAQITIDLNSFDSGNGERDTTVKEKDWFDIATNPTSTYFVDNFEKGEAPDEYVARGRLVLRGIEKAVDLPFKMLITENEGVRTAHVTGQTTLHRLEFGIGDGQWADPKMVGTDVIVKVDLFMTAPVPEE
;
A
#
# COMPACT_ATOMS: atom_id res chain seq x y z
N MET A 1 30.64 7.80 -3.34
CA MET A 1 29.73 8.96 -3.14
C MET A 1 30.39 9.91 -2.13
N LYS A 2 30.49 11.22 -2.39
CA LYS A 2 31.09 12.16 -1.41
C LYS A 2 30.08 12.51 -0.32
N PHE A 3 30.47 12.45 0.96
CA PHE A 3 29.59 12.76 2.09
C PHE A 3 29.28 14.27 2.21
N ARG A 4 30.29 15.12 1.97
CA ARG A 4 30.18 16.59 2.01
C ARG A 4 29.88 17.17 0.62
N ASN A 5 29.33 18.38 0.59
CA ASN A 5 29.10 19.09 -0.66
C ASN A 5 30.42 19.50 -1.31
N THR A 6 30.38 19.71 -2.62
CA THR A 6 31.45 20.31 -3.42
C THR A 6 30.94 21.59 -4.08
N VAL A 7 31.84 22.35 -4.70
CA VAL A 7 31.49 23.55 -5.48
C VAL A 7 30.43 23.24 -6.54
N GLU A 8 30.46 22.03 -7.09
CA GLU A 8 29.64 21.60 -8.22
C GLU A 8 28.37 20.86 -7.80
N ALA A 9 28.36 20.13 -6.66
CA ALA A 9 27.26 19.24 -6.30
C ALA A 9 27.02 19.08 -4.79
N TYR A 10 25.79 18.76 -4.41
CA TYR A 10 25.47 18.39 -3.03
C TYR A 10 26.03 17.00 -2.68
N GLY A 11 26.55 16.86 -1.46
CA GLY A 11 27.03 15.61 -0.89
C GLY A 11 25.89 14.73 -0.40
N ALA A 12 26.21 13.47 -0.08
CA ALA A 12 25.24 12.48 0.36
C ALA A 12 24.42 12.95 1.58
N VAL A 13 25.05 13.60 2.56
CA VAL A 13 24.36 14.06 3.79
C VAL A 13 23.28 15.09 3.46
N SER A 14 23.58 16.11 2.67
CA SER A 14 22.60 17.14 2.30
C SER A 14 21.45 16.58 1.47
N LYS A 15 21.74 15.63 0.57
CA LYS A 15 20.71 14.96 -0.22
C LYS A 15 19.81 14.08 0.65
N THR A 16 20.37 13.25 1.52
CA THR A 16 19.60 12.40 2.43
C THR A 16 18.70 13.23 3.34
N LEU A 17 19.25 14.27 3.99
CA LEU A 17 18.46 15.17 4.82
C LEU A 17 17.37 15.86 4.00
N HIS A 18 17.63 16.24 2.75
CA HIS A 18 16.61 16.83 1.89
C HIS A 18 15.41 15.89 1.68
N TRP A 19 15.66 14.67 1.24
CA TRP A 19 14.59 13.75 0.87
C TRP A 19 13.84 13.17 2.07
N LEU A 20 14.53 12.87 3.18
CA LEU A 20 13.85 12.45 4.42
C LEU A 20 12.88 13.52 4.91
N ILE A 21 13.32 14.78 4.91
CA ILE A 21 12.47 15.90 5.33
C ILE A 21 11.33 16.11 4.32
N ALA A 22 11.61 16.11 3.02
CA ALA A 22 10.59 16.33 2.00
C ALA A 22 9.48 15.28 2.08
N LEU A 23 9.83 13.99 2.18
CA LEU A 23 8.85 12.91 2.30
C LEU A 23 8.08 12.97 3.61
N GLY A 24 8.76 13.24 4.73
CA GLY A 24 8.13 13.41 6.03
C GLY A 24 7.13 14.58 6.05
N VAL A 25 7.50 15.72 5.47
CA VAL A 25 6.62 16.90 5.35
C VAL A 25 5.41 16.60 4.47
N LEU A 26 5.58 15.96 3.31
CA LEU A 26 4.45 15.60 2.46
C LEU A 26 3.48 14.64 3.16
N ASN A 27 3.99 13.65 3.89
CA ASN A 27 3.17 12.75 4.71
C ASN A 27 2.35 13.53 5.76
N LEU A 28 3.00 14.43 6.51
CA LEU A 28 2.35 15.25 7.54
C LEU A 28 1.28 16.18 6.96
N LEU A 29 1.56 16.85 5.84
CA LEU A 29 0.62 17.78 5.21
C LEU A 29 -0.60 17.09 4.61
N ILE A 30 -0.43 15.87 4.06
CA ILE A 30 -1.54 15.06 3.55
C ILE A 30 -2.39 14.53 4.70
N MET A 31 -1.74 14.07 5.77
CA MET A 31 -2.45 13.45 6.90
C MET A 31 -3.18 14.48 7.77
N GLY A 32 -2.58 15.66 8.03
CA GLY A 32 -3.10 16.66 8.96
C GLY A 32 -4.60 16.97 8.81
N PRO A 33 -5.06 17.45 7.63
CA PRO A 33 -6.48 17.77 7.41
C PRO A 33 -7.41 16.56 7.55
N ARG A 34 -6.93 15.36 7.24
CA ARG A 34 -7.74 14.13 7.29
C ARG A 34 -7.93 13.59 8.69
N MET A 35 -7.18 14.08 9.67
CA MET A 35 -7.25 13.60 11.06
C MET A 35 -8.55 14.00 11.76
N GLU A 36 -9.19 15.08 11.30
CA GLU A 36 -10.46 15.57 11.84
C GLU A 36 -11.65 14.73 11.35
N ASP A 37 -11.54 14.16 10.13
CA ASP A 37 -12.60 13.38 9.48
C ASP A 37 -12.57 11.88 9.85
N ILE A 38 -11.68 11.45 10.73
CA ILE A 38 -11.53 10.03 11.09
C ILE A 38 -12.77 9.56 11.89
N PRO A 39 -13.50 8.53 11.41
CA PRO A 39 -14.64 7.98 12.14
C PRO A 39 -14.25 7.49 13.54
N ASP A 40 -15.14 7.66 14.53
CA ASP A 40 -14.88 7.30 15.94
C ASP A 40 -14.53 5.83 16.18
N LYS A 41 -14.78 4.94 15.20
CA LYS A 41 -14.43 3.51 15.24
C LYS A 41 -12.97 3.21 14.91
N VAL A 42 -12.23 4.15 14.33
CA VAL A 42 -10.79 4.02 14.06
C VAL A 42 -10.02 4.56 15.25
N ASP A 43 -8.88 3.97 15.59
CA ASP A 43 -8.04 4.44 16.69
C ASP A 43 -7.40 5.80 16.37
N ARG A 44 -8.17 6.88 16.62
CA ARG A 44 -7.76 8.28 16.44
C ARG A 44 -6.50 8.59 17.25
N PHE A 45 -6.28 7.92 18.38
CA PHE A 45 -5.12 8.16 19.22
C PHE A 45 -3.82 7.82 18.49
N TRP A 46 -3.74 6.68 17.80
CA TRP A 46 -2.52 6.29 17.06
C TRP A 46 -2.18 7.25 15.92
N VAL A 47 -3.18 7.71 15.17
CA VAL A 47 -2.94 8.64 14.05
C VAL A 47 -2.43 9.99 14.56
N TYR A 48 -3.03 10.53 15.63
CA TYR A 48 -2.55 11.76 16.25
C TYR A 48 -1.18 11.59 16.90
N SER A 49 -0.91 10.44 17.54
CA SER A 49 0.41 10.14 18.11
C SER A 49 1.49 10.05 17.03
N TYR A 50 1.19 9.38 15.91
CA TYR A 50 2.07 9.27 14.75
C TYR A 50 2.35 10.64 14.13
N HIS A 51 1.31 11.48 13.91
CA HIS A 51 1.46 12.84 13.38
C HIS A 51 2.44 13.67 14.21
N LYS A 52 2.21 13.71 15.53
CA LYS A 52 3.03 14.48 16.47
C LYS A 52 4.47 13.95 16.51
N SER A 53 4.64 12.63 16.52
CA SER A 53 5.96 11.98 16.54
C SER A 53 6.78 12.26 15.28
N LEU A 54 6.14 12.12 14.11
CA LEU A 54 6.77 12.42 12.83
C LEU A 54 7.08 13.92 12.72
N GLY A 55 6.20 14.80 13.21
CA GLY A 55 6.44 16.24 13.30
C GLY A 55 7.69 16.61 14.09
N ILE A 56 7.86 16.04 15.29
CA ILE A 56 9.08 16.24 16.11
C ILE A 56 10.32 15.66 15.43
N THR A 57 10.18 14.55 14.71
CA THR A 57 11.30 13.96 13.94
C THR A 57 11.74 14.89 12.82
N VAL A 58 10.79 15.46 12.06
CA VAL A 58 11.07 16.44 11.02
C VAL A 58 11.71 17.70 11.60
N LEU A 59 11.27 18.17 12.77
CA LEU A 59 11.92 19.29 13.47
C LEU A 59 13.39 19.00 13.76
N ALA A 60 13.69 17.84 14.35
CA ALA A 60 15.06 17.44 14.65
C ALA A 60 15.92 17.37 13.38
N LEU A 61 15.40 16.76 12.31
CA LEU A 61 16.09 16.69 11.01
C LEU A 61 16.31 18.08 10.39
N MET A 62 15.34 19.00 10.51
CA MET A 62 15.46 20.38 10.05
C MET A 62 16.52 21.16 10.83
N LEU A 63 16.63 20.97 12.15
CA LEU A 63 17.69 21.56 12.96
C LEU A 63 19.07 21.04 12.57
N VAL A 64 19.21 19.72 12.38
CA VAL A 64 20.45 19.11 11.86
C VAL A 64 20.81 19.68 10.49
N ARG A 65 19.82 19.82 9.59
CA ARG A 65 20.03 20.39 8.27
C ARG A 65 20.41 21.87 8.31
N LEU A 66 19.84 22.65 9.23
CA LEU A 66 20.19 24.05 9.45
C LEU A 66 21.63 24.19 9.96
N VAL A 67 22.01 23.42 10.99
CA VAL A 67 23.40 23.39 11.49
C VAL A 67 24.36 23.00 10.37
N TRP A 68 24.03 21.96 9.59
CA TRP A 68 24.83 21.53 8.44
C TRP A 68 25.03 22.65 7.40
N LYS A 69 23.97 23.44 7.12
CA LYS A 69 24.05 24.60 6.23
C LYS A 69 24.92 25.70 6.81
N LEU A 70 24.76 26.04 8.10
CA LEU A 70 25.49 27.12 8.77
C LEU A 70 26.97 26.81 8.96
N MET A 71 27.35 25.53 9.04
CA MET A 71 28.75 25.11 9.07
C MET A 71 29.47 25.25 7.72
N HIS A 72 28.81 25.79 6.69
CA HIS A 72 29.39 26.07 5.37
C HIS A 72 30.14 24.89 4.76
N PHE A 73 29.64 23.67 4.95
CA PHE A 73 30.23 22.46 4.35
C PHE A 73 30.01 22.43 2.82
N GLY A 74 30.65 23.35 2.09
CA GLY A 74 30.77 23.40 0.65
C GLY A 74 29.48 23.72 -0.11
N LEU A 75 28.70 24.75 0.30
CA LEU A 75 27.49 25.14 -0.42
C LEU A 75 27.80 25.28 -1.93
N PRO A 76 27.14 24.48 -2.80
CA PRO A 76 27.41 24.56 -4.22
C PRO A 76 27.05 25.95 -4.75
N HIS A 77 27.88 26.52 -5.62
CA HIS A 77 27.59 27.84 -6.18
C HIS A 77 26.28 27.82 -6.98
N HIS A 78 25.57 28.97 -6.99
CA HIS A 78 24.47 29.18 -7.92
C HIS A 78 24.96 29.01 -9.36
N ASN A 79 24.10 28.50 -10.24
CA ASN A 79 24.43 28.43 -11.66
C ASN A 79 24.50 29.87 -12.19
N PRO A 80 25.65 30.35 -12.69
CA PRO A 80 25.77 31.72 -13.18
C PRO A 80 24.87 32.01 -14.38
N ALA A 81 24.34 30.97 -15.06
CA ALA A 81 23.36 31.10 -16.13
C ALA A 81 21.95 31.51 -15.65
N HIS A 82 21.66 31.40 -14.35
CA HIS A 82 20.35 31.78 -13.79
C HIS A 82 20.19 33.29 -13.71
N LYS A 83 18.99 33.79 -14.03
CA LYS A 83 18.71 35.23 -13.93
C LYS A 83 18.81 35.68 -12.46
N PRO A 84 19.23 36.93 -12.17
CA PRO A 84 19.39 37.39 -10.79
C PRO A 84 18.12 37.28 -9.93
N TRP A 85 16.93 37.43 -10.55
CA TRP A 85 15.66 37.28 -9.83
C TRP A 85 15.36 35.80 -9.48
N GLU A 86 15.76 34.84 -10.31
CA GLU A 86 15.60 33.40 -10.03
C GLU A 86 16.48 33.01 -8.84
N GLN A 87 17.72 33.51 -8.79
CA GLN A 87 18.62 33.29 -7.67
C GLN A 87 18.08 33.89 -6.37
N LYS A 88 17.57 35.13 -6.42
CA LYS A 88 16.95 35.80 -5.26
C LYS A 88 15.70 35.07 -4.77
N LEU A 89 14.81 34.70 -5.69
CA LEU A 89 13.58 33.98 -5.36
C LEU A 89 13.87 32.59 -4.79
N SER A 90 14.81 31.86 -5.40
CA SER A 90 15.29 30.58 -4.89
C SER A 90 15.84 30.72 -3.47
N ALA A 91 16.71 31.71 -3.22
CA ALA A 91 17.24 31.96 -1.88
C ALA A 91 16.13 32.31 -0.87
N LEU A 92 15.16 33.15 -1.26
CA LEU A 92 14.02 33.51 -0.43
C LEU A 92 13.19 32.28 -0.06
N ILE A 93 12.80 31.45 -1.03
CA ILE A 93 12.00 30.24 -0.79
C ILE A 93 12.75 29.23 0.07
N HIS A 94 14.05 29.04 -0.15
CA HIS A 94 14.84 28.16 0.72
C HIS A 94 14.89 28.67 2.17
N TRP A 95 15.08 29.97 2.39
CA TRP A 95 15.05 30.54 3.74
C TRP A 95 13.65 30.52 4.36
N ALA A 96 12.61 30.74 3.55
CA ALA A 96 11.22 30.58 3.97
C ALA A 96 10.97 29.15 4.46
N PHE A 97 11.44 28.11 3.75
CA PHE A 97 11.33 26.73 4.24
C PHE A 97 12.06 26.49 5.56
N TYR A 98 13.26 27.06 5.76
CA TYR A 98 13.92 26.94 7.06
C TYR A 98 13.06 27.51 8.18
N GLY A 99 12.45 28.68 7.97
CA GLY A 99 11.54 29.29 8.94
C GLY A 99 10.27 28.47 9.14
N LEU A 100 9.53 28.20 8.06
CA LEU A 100 8.22 27.55 8.08
C LEU A 100 8.29 26.11 8.59
N LEU A 101 9.25 25.29 8.12
CA LEU A 101 9.35 23.89 8.52
C LEU A 101 9.91 23.69 9.95
N ILE A 102 10.48 24.73 10.55
CA ILE A 102 10.81 24.75 11.99
C ILE A 102 9.62 25.27 12.80
N ALA A 103 8.98 26.35 12.34
CA ALA A 103 7.83 26.94 13.02
C ALA A 103 6.62 26.00 13.07
N MET A 104 6.38 25.20 12.03
CA MET A 104 5.24 24.28 11.95
C MET A 104 5.24 23.21 13.05
N PRO A 105 6.30 22.39 13.24
CA PRO A 105 6.32 21.45 14.36
C PRO A 105 6.36 22.14 15.74
N LEU A 106 7.01 23.31 15.84
CA LEU A 106 7.04 24.07 17.09
C LEU A 106 5.65 24.54 17.50
N SER A 107 4.83 25.05 16.57
CA SER A 107 3.45 25.43 16.87
C SER A 107 2.61 24.23 17.28
N GLY A 108 2.79 23.06 16.66
CA GLY A 108 2.11 21.82 17.05
C GLY A 108 2.55 21.29 18.45
N TRP A 109 3.81 21.51 18.82
CA TRP A 109 4.35 21.16 20.13
C TRP A 109 3.83 22.10 21.23
N LEU A 110 3.80 23.41 20.96
CA LEU A 110 3.15 24.41 21.81
C LEU A 110 1.66 24.10 21.98
N MET A 111 0.95 23.79 20.89
CA MET A 111 -0.46 23.38 20.91
C MET A 111 -0.70 22.16 21.79
N THR A 112 0.14 21.13 21.68
CA THR A 112 0.01 19.91 22.51
C THR A 112 0.23 20.21 24.00
N GLY A 113 1.20 21.07 24.33
CA GLY A 113 1.44 21.50 25.72
C GLY A 113 0.29 22.36 26.28
N ALA A 114 -0.23 23.29 25.48
CA ALA A 114 -1.38 24.12 25.83
C ALA A 114 -2.67 23.31 26.02
N ALA A 115 -2.81 22.19 25.31
CA ALA A 115 -3.88 21.21 25.55
C ALA A 115 -3.69 20.40 26.86
N GLY A 116 -2.59 20.61 27.58
CA GLY A 116 -2.25 19.88 28.81
C GLY A 116 -1.75 18.45 28.58
N SER A 117 -1.17 18.19 27.41
CA SER A 117 -0.65 16.87 27.02
C SER A 117 0.82 16.94 26.62
N THR A 118 1.45 15.78 26.49
CA THR A 118 2.82 15.63 25.99
C THR A 118 2.82 14.82 24.70
N ILE A 119 3.83 15.02 23.86
CA ILE A 119 4.02 14.18 22.67
C ILE A 119 4.74 12.90 23.11
N ASN A 120 4.12 11.73 22.94
CA ASN A 120 4.83 10.46 23.12
C ASN A 120 5.49 10.08 21.79
N TRP A 121 6.82 10.20 21.69
CA TRP A 121 7.56 9.99 20.46
C TRP A 121 7.60 8.49 20.11
N PHE A 122 6.75 8.08 19.17
CA PHE A 122 6.52 6.71 18.72
C PHE A 122 6.31 5.69 19.86
N GLY A 123 5.82 6.14 21.02
CA GLY A 123 5.59 5.28 22.18
C GLY A 123 6.80 5.06 23.09
N TYR A 124 7.99 5.52 22.72
CA TYR A 124 9.23 5.23 23.46
C TYR A 124 9.43 6.14 24.66
N PHE A 125 9.18 7.44 24.52
CA PHE A 125 9.31 8.41 25.61
C PHE A 125 8.46 9.65 25.37
N ALA A 126 8.06 10.30 26.46
CA ALA A 126 7.38 11.59 26.41
C ALA A 126 8.38 12.72 26.14
N VAL A 127 8.14 13.47 25.08
CA VAL A 127 8.80 14.74 24.80
C VAL A 127 8.21 15.79 25.77
N PRO A 128 9.04 16.49 26.57
CA PRO A 128 8.55 17.46 27.55
C PRO A 128 7.65 18.53 26.91
N ALA A 129 6.58 18.92 27.60
CA ALA A 129 5.76 20.04 27.15
C ALA A 129 6.56 21.35 27.22
N ILE A 130 6.39 22.21 26.22
CA ILE A 130 7.02 23.55 26.14
C ILE A 130 6.02 24.69 26.35
N ALA A 131 4.77 24.35 26.69
CA ALA A 131 3.72 25.28 27.07
C ALA A 131 2.95 24.71 28.26
N THR A 132 2.44 25.60 29.11
CA THR A 132 1.52 25.24 30.20
C THR A 132 0.09 25.11 29.67
N PRO A 133 -0.78 24.31 30.32
CA PRO A 133 -2.17 24.15 29.90
C PRO A 133 -2.90 25.51 29.87
N ASP A 134 -3.43 25.89 28.70
CA ASP A 134 -4.16 27.13 28.46
C ASP A 134 -4.99 26.96 27.17
N LYS A 135 -6.33 27.02 27.30
CA LYS A 135 -7.25 26.77 26.20
C LYS A 135 -7.23 27.87 25.14
N ASP A 136 -7.04 29.12 25.54
CA ASP A 136 -7.03 30.26 24.62
C ASP A 136 -5.73 30.23 23.80
N MET A 137 -4.61 29.87 24.45
CA MET A 137 -3.35 29.66 23.74
C MET A 137 -3.39 28.42 22.84
N MET A 138 -4.05 27.34 23.25
CA MET A 138 -4.23 26.14 22.40
C MET A 138 -4.92 26.49 21.08
N ALA A 139 -6.03 27.23 21.13
CA ALA A 139 -6.74 27.69 19.94
C ALA A 139 -5.85 28.57 19.06
N THR A 140 -5.14 29.52 19.67
CA THR A 140 -4.17 30.38 18.98
C THR A 140 -3.09 29.57 18.25
N TYR A 141 -2.50 28.57 18.92
CA TYR A 141 -1.48 27.73 18.30
C TYR A 141 -2.04 26.83 17.19
N SER A 142 -3.29 26.40 17.30
CA SER A 142 -3.98 25.66 16.23
C SER A 142 -4.11 26.50 14.97
N GLU A 143 -4.59 27.75 15.08
CA GLU A 143 -4.73 28.67 13.95
C GLU A 143 -3.36 28.99 13.32
N ILE A 144 -2.33 29.22 14.14
CA ILE A 144 -0.95 29.40 13.67
C ILE A 144 -0.46 28.15 12.92
N HIS A 145 -0.71 26.95 13.45
CA HIS A 145 -0.30 25.69 12.82
C HIS A 145 -0.98 25.50 11.46
N GLU A 146 -2.28 25.74 11.37
CA GLU A 146 -3.02 25.66 10.12
C GLU A 146 -2.55 26.70 9.10
N THR A 147 -2.35 27.94 9.53
CA THR A 147 -1.87 29.04 8.68
C THR A 147 -0.49 28.72 8.10
N ILE A 148 0.43 28.23 8.93
CA ILE A 148 1.76 27.83 8.47
C ILE A 148 1.67 26.67 7.47
N SER A 149 0.74 25.73 7.66
CA SER A 149 0.48 24.63 6.70
C SER A 149 0.18 25.16 5.30
N TYR A 150 -0.73 26.13 5.18
CA TYR A 150 -1.06 26.74 3.88
C TYR A 150 0.14 27.49 3.25
N LEU A 151 0.93 28.19 4.07
CA LEU A 151 2.15 28.85 3.60
C LEU A 151 3.18 27.83 3.09
N ILE A 152 3.31 26.67 3.75
CA ILE A 152 4.19 25.59 3.30
C ILE A 152 3.71 25.04 1.96
N TRP A 153 2.41 24.79 1.77
CA TRP A 153 1.87 24.36 0.47
C TRP A 153 2.22 25.33 -0.66
N GLY A 154 2.05 26.64 -0.43
CA GLY A 154 2.44 27.67 -1.39
C GLY A 154 3.95 27.66 -1.68
N ALA A 155 4.78 27.52 -0.65
CA ALA A 155 6.24 27.43 -0.81
C ALA A 155 6.66 26.15 -1.56
N ILE A 156 6.01 25.01 -1.30
CA ILE A 156 6.21 23.75 -2.03
C ILE A 156 5.87 23.93 -3.51
N ALA A 157 4.73 24.54 -3.83
CA ALA A 157 4.33 24.80 -5.21
C ALA A 157 5.38 25.64 -5.96
N LEU A 158 5.87 26.71 -5.34
CA LEU A 158 6.92 27.56 -5.94
C LEU A 158 8.26 26.83 -6.08
N HIS A 159 8.66 26.05 -5.07
CA HIS A 159 9.90 25.30 -5.09
C HIS A 159 9.91 24.19 -6.13
N PHE A 160 8.87 23.36 -6.12
CA PHE A 160 8.69 22.27 -7.06
C PHE A 160 8.48 22.78 -8.48
N GLY A 161 7.66 23.82 -8.66
CA GLY A 161 7.46 24.48 -9.95
C GLY A 161 8.76 25.05 -10.52
N GLY A 162 9.59 25.70 -9.68
CA GLY A 162 10.93 26.15 -10.07
C GLY A 162 11.86 25.00 -10.46
N ALA A 163 11.85 23.90 -9.69
CA ALA A 163 12.62 22.70 -10.02
C ALA A 163 12.18 22.08 -11.36
N MET A 164 10.87 21.98 -11.61
CA MET A 164 10.31 21.46 -12.86
C MET A 164 10.59 22.38 -14.05
N LYS A 165 10.51 23.71 -13.88
CA LYS A 165 10.95 24.68 -14.90
C LYS A 165 12.40 24.42 -15.30
N HIS A 166 13.30 24.30 -14.32
CA HIS A 166 14.71 24.06 -14.60
C HIS A 166 14.97 22.69 -15.26
N LEU A 167 14.18 21.67 -14.92
CA LEU A 167 14.27 20.33 -15.51
C LEU A 167 13.75 20.27 -16.95
N ILE A 168 12.56 20.82 -17.20
CA ILE A 168 11.79 20.62 -18.44
C ILE A 168 12.07 21.73 -19.46
N ILE A 169 12.09 22.98 -19.01
CA ILE A 169 12.20 24.17 -19.86
C ILE A 169 13.67 24.57 -20.02
N ASP A 170 14.36 24.87 -18.91
CA ASP A 170 15.76 25.31 -18.98
C ASP A 170 16.73 24.15 -19.26
N ARG A 171 16.29 22.91 -19.01
CA ARG A 171 17.03 21.65 -19.21
C ARG A 171 18.44 21.67 -18.62
N ASP A 172 18.57 22.26 -17.43
CA ASP A 172 19.85 22.41 -16.77
C ASP A 172 20.09 21.33 -15.70
N ASN A 173 21.27 21.37 -15.06
CA ASN A 173 21.66 20.36 -14.08
C ASN A 173 21.16 20.66 -12.65
N THR A 174 20.29 21.65 -12.43
CA THR A 174 19.85 22.08 -11.10
C THR A 174 19.22 20.95 -10.29
N VAL A 175 18.28 20.21 -10.88
CA VAL A 175 17.61 19.07 -10.21
C VAL A 175 18.59 17.91 -9.98
N LYS A 176 19.44 17.61 -10.97
CA LYS A 176 20.45 16.53 -10.88
C LYS A 176 21.40 16.72 -9.70
N ARG A 177 21.68 17.97 -9.31
CA ARG A 177 22.52 18.28 -8.14
C ARG A 177 21.91 17.84 -6.81
N MET A 178 20.58 17.68 -6.72
CA MET A 178 19.87 17.28 -5.49
C MET A 178 19.37 15.83 -5.50
N LEU A 179 19.36 15.15 -6.65
CA LEU A 179 19.01 13.72 -6.74
C LEU A 179 20.08 12.85 -6.03
N PRO A 180 19.73 12.02 -5.03
CA PRO A 180 20.64 11.06 -4.41
C PRO A 180 20.92 9.92 -5.37
N ALA A 181 22.13 9.37 -5.30
CA ALA A 181 22.51 8.17 -6.05
C ALA A 181 21.61 6.96 -5.68
N LEU A 182 21.05 6.94 -4.47
CA LEU A 182 20.05 5.98 -4.04
C LEU A 182 18.69 6.15 -4.74
N LEU A 183 18.29 7.39 -5.09
CA LEU A 183 17.15 7.59 -6.00
C LEU A 183 17.51 7.21 -7.44
N PHE A 184 18.79 7.19 -7.83
CA PHE A 184 19.20 6.58 -9.10
C PHE A 184 18.99 5.05 -9.09
N ALA A 185 19.16 4.38 -7.94
CA ALA A 185 18.88 2.94 -7.79
C ALA A 185 17.38 2.62 -7.61
N LEU A 186 16.60 3.54 -7.03
CA LEU A 186 15.14 3.42 -6.92
C LEU A 186 14.36 3.93 -8.15
N LEU A 187 14.99 4.73 -9.03
CA LEU A 187 14.39 5.24 -10.27
C LEU A 187 14.92 4.54 -11.54
N LEU A 188 15.97 3.73 -11.47
CA LEU A 188 16.40 2.90 -12.60
C LEU A 188 15.40 1.81 -13.02
N PRO A 189 14.44 1.35 -12.18
CA PRO A 189 13.31 0.57 -12.71
C PRO A 189 12.26 1.46 -13.42
N PHE A 190 12.23 2.78 -13.12
CA PHE A 190 11.13 3.68 -13.53
C PHE A 190 11.45 4.56 -14.75
N ALA A 191 12.72 4.90 -15.00
CA ALA A 191 13.09 5.73 -16.16
C ALA A 191 13.08 4.98 -17.50
N ALA A 192 12.95 3.65 -17.49
CA ALA A 192 12.75 2.84 -18.70
C ALA A 192 11.27 2.47 -18.95
N HIS A 193 10.36 2.80 -18.03
CA HIS A 193 8.92 2.48 -18.12
C HIS A 193 8.02 3.70 -17.92
N ALA A 194 8.53 4.93 -18.05
CA ALA A 194 7.73 6.16 -17.93
C ALA A 194 6.75 6.40 -19.11
N GLU A 195 6.45 5.36 -19.87
CA GLU A 195 5.37 5.34 -20.88
C GLU A 195 4.18 4.49 -20.41
N ASP A 196 4.33 3.65 -19.38
CA ASP A 196 3.22 2.90 -18.80
C ASP A 196 2.67 3.67 -17.59
N ALA A 197 1.64 4.47 -17.82
CA ALA A 197 0.72 4.83 -16.74
C ALA A 197 0.36 3.54 -15.98
N VAL A 198 0.37 3.55 -14.64
CA VAL A 198 -0.24 2.48 -13.85
C VAL A 198 -1.73 2.48 -14.21
N LYS A 199 -2.10 1.73 -15.25
CA LYS A 199 -3.48 1.55 -15.67
C LYS A 199 -4.16 0.83 -14.51
N GLU A 200 -5.27 1.39 -14.03
CA GLU A 200 -6.11 0.74 -13.02
C GLU A 200 -6.37 -0.71 -13.47
N PRO A 201 -6.23 -1.71 -12.58
CA PRO A 201 -6.32 -3.09 -12.98
C PRO A 201 -7.71 -3.42 -13.53
N THR A 202 -7.77 -4.18 -14.63
CA THR A 202 -9.04 -4.56 -15.26
C THR A 202 -9.91 -5.31 -14.25
N ILE A 203 -11.11 -4.79 -14.02
CA ILE A 203 -12.11 -5.43 -13.13
C ILE A 203 -12.91 -6.42 -13.96
N TRP A 204 -12.88 -7.69 -13.54
CA TRP A 204 -13.62 -8.77 -14.17
C TRP A 204 -14.93 -9.04 -13.43
N THR A 205 -16.02 -9.15 -14.20
CA THR A 205 -17.34 -9.54 -13.72
C THR A 205 -17.55 -11.01 -13.97
N MET A 206 -17.77 -11.80 -12.92
CA MET A 206 -17.93 -13.25 -13.01
C MET A 206 -19.35 -13.65 -13.41
N ASP A 207 -19.49 -14.51 -14.42
CA ASP A 207 -20.73 -15.23 -14.72
C ASP A 207 -20.84 -16.45 -13.80
N ARG A 208 -21.56 -16.28 -12.70
CA ARG A 208 -21.74 -17.31 -11.67
C ARG A 208 -22.49 -18.54 -12.17
N ALA A 209 -23.35 -18.39 -13.18
CA ALA A 209 -24.17 -19.50 -13.67
C ALA A 209 -23.33 -20.48 -14.51
N GLN A 210 -22.28 -19.99 -15.15
CA GLN A 210 -21.34 -20.80 -15.94
C GLN A 210 -20.09 -21.19 -15.17
N SER A 211 -19.76 -20.44 -14.11
CA SER A 211 -18.58 -20.70 -13.27
C SER A 211 -18.82 -21.84 -12.27
N LYS A 212 -17.75 -22.56 -11.92
CA LYS A 212 -17.75 -23.66 -10.94
C LYS A 212 -16.48 -23.62 -10.08
N ILE A 213 -16.66 -23.80 -8.77
CA ILE A 213 -15.58 -24.15 -7.85
C ILE A 213 -15.81 -25.58 -7.39
N GLY A 214 -14.95 -26.47 -7.85
CA GLY A 214 -15.00 -27.91 -7.60
C GLY A 214 -13.96 -28.35 -6.57
N VAL A 215 -14.24 -29.51 -5.98
CA VAL A 215 -13.36 -30.20 -5.06
C VAL A 215 -13.31 -31.67 -5.45
N GLU A 216 -12.13 -32.25 -5.45
CA GLU A 216 -11.92 -33.70 -5.54
C GLU A 216 -11.20 -34.16 -4.27
N ALA A 217 -11.76 -35.20 -3.63
CA ALA A 217 -11.22 -35.76 -2.40
C ALA A 217 -11.42 -37.29 -2.40
N GLN A 218 -10.77 -37.98 -1.47
CA GLN A 218 -10.87 -39.43 -1.35
C GLN A 218 -11.49 -39.85 -0.02
N GLN A 219 -12.34 -40.87 -0.05
CA GLN A 219 -12.91 -41.52 1.13
C GLN A 219 -12.73 -43.04 0.97
N GLU A 220 -12.08 -43.68 1.94
CA GLU A 220 -11.75 -45.12 1.91
C GLU A 220 -11.05 -45.56 0.61
N GLY A 221 -10.21 -44.67 0.07
CA GLY A 221 -9.48 -44.87 -1.19
C GLY A 221 -10.31 -44.65 -2.48
N SER A 222 -11.60 -44.32 -2.37
CA SER A 222 -12.44 -43.96 -3.51
C SER A 222 -12.51 -42.44 -3.68
N ALA A 223 -12.18 -41.95 -4.87
CA ALA A 223 -12.33 -40.54 -5.20
C ALA A 223 -13.81 -40.15 -5.33
N PHE A 224 -14.16 -38.96 -4.87
CA PHE A 224 -15.44 -38.33 -5.10
C PHE A 224 -15.23 -36.86 -5.47
N GLU A 225 -16.18 -36.29 -6.19
CA GLU A 225 -16.19 -34.87 -6.52
C GLU A 225 -17.30 -34.16 -5.75
N GLY A 226 -17.07 -32.89 -5.44
CA GLY A 226 -18.06 -31.96 -4.94
C GLY A 226 -17.88 -30.59 -5.55
N HIS A 227 -18.83 -29.70 -5.31
CA HIS A 227 -18.77 -28.33 -5.79
C HIS A 227 -19.52 -27.39 -4.87
N PHE A 228 -19.21 -26.09 -4.97
CA PHE A 228 -19.94 -25.03 -4.29
C PHE A 228 -20.85 -24.32 -5.30
N SER A 229 -22.12 -24.19 -4.96
CA SER A 229 -23.13 -23.54 -5.81
C SER A 229 -23.30 -22.04 -5.51
N SER A 230 -22.74 -21.55 -4.40
CA SER A 230 -22.81 -20.13 -4.00
C SER A 230 -21.42 -19.59 -3.67
N PHE A 231 -20.95 -18.68 -4.51
CA PHE A 231 -19.70 -17.94 -4.34
C PHE A 231 -19.80 -16.60 -5.06
N ASP A 232 -19.02 -15.63 -4.59
CA ASP A 232 -18.91 -14.31 -5.18
C ASP A 232 -17.51 -13.75 -4.96
N GLY A 233 -17.16 -12.71 -5.71
CA GLY A 233 -15.89 -12.04 -5.48
C GLY A 233 -15.59 -10.94 -6.46
N VAL A 234 -14.50 -10.26 -6.18
CA VAL A 234 -13.95 -9.23 -7.05
C VAL A 234 -12.58 -9.69 -7.52
N ILE A 235 -12.38 -9.69 -8.84
CA ILE A 235 -11.11 -10.03 -9.47
C ILE A 235 -10.65 -8.79 -10.24
N ARG A 236 -9.46 -8.30 -9.89
CA ARG A 236 -8.77 -7.20 -10.56
C ARG A 236 -7.49 -7.75 -11.13
N LEU A 237 -7.44 -7.90 -12.45
CA LEU A 237 -6.32 -8.52 -13.14
C LEU A 237 -6.19 -7.95 -14.55
N THR A 238 -5.10 -7.23 -14.80
CA THR A 238 -4.69 -6.86 -16.16
C THR A 238 -3.71 -7.93 -16.67
N PRO A 239 -4.06 -8.73 -17.68
CA PRO A 239 -3.23 -9.83 -18.17
C PRO A 239 -1.81 -9.41 -18.58
N GLU A 240 -1.64 -8.17 -19.03
CA GLU A 240 -0.38 -7.60 -19.47
C GLU A 240 0.52 -7.17 -18.30
N THR A 241 -0.06 -6.82 -17.14
CA THR A 241 0.63 -6.39 -15.90
C THR A 241 0.01 -7.04 -14.66
N PRO A 242 0.07 -8.39 -14.55
CA PRO A 242 -0.66 -9.14 -13.53
C PRO A 242 -0.22 -8.83 -12.09
N GLU A 243 1.01 -8.38 -11.89
CA GLU A 243 1.59 -8.06 -10.58
C GLU A 243 0.87 -6.95 -9.81
N ASN A 244 0.09 -6.11 -10.49
CA ASN A 244 -0.73 -5.06 -9.88
C ASN A 244 -2.14 -5.52 -9.52
N GLY A 245 -2.50 -6.76 -9.87
CA GLY A 245 -3.81 -7.34 -9.65
C GLY A 245 -4.02 -7.82 -8.21
N ASN A 246 -5.29 -7.89 -7.81
CA ASN A 246 -5.72 -8.52 -6.56
C ASN A 246 -7.07 -9.20 -6.76
N ALA A 247 -7.40 -10.15 -5.90
CA ALA A 247 -8.71 -10.75 -5.89
C ALA A 247 -9.17 -11.11 -4.48
N GLN A 248 -10.49 -11.13 -4.30
CA GLN A 248 -11.11 -11.68 -3.10
C GLN A 248 -12.31 -12.49 -3.53
N ILE A 249 -12.28 -13.80 -3.28
CA ILE A 249 -13.39 -14.73 -3.54
C ILE A 249 -13.92 -15.24 -2.21
N THR A 250 -15.23 -15.14 -2.01
CA THR A 250 -15.94 -15.67 -0.85
C THR A 250 -16.85 -16.80 -1.29
N ILE A 251 -16.76 -17.94 -0.63
CA ILE A 251 -17.53 -19.16 -0.88
C ILE A 251 -18.43 -19.40 0.32
N ASP A 252 -19.72 -19.63 0.07
CA ASP A 252 -20.66 -20.08 1.09
C ASP A 252 -20.50 -21.60 1.27
N LEU A 253 -20.00 -22.01 2.43
CA LEU A 253 -19.71 -23.42 2.72
C LEU A 253 -21.00 -24.26 2.86
N ASN A 254 -22.15 -23.62 3.09
CA ASN A 254 -23.45 -24.30 3.10
C ASN A 254 -23.84 -24.85 1.72
N SER A 255 -23.29 -24.25 0.67
CA SER A 255 -23.62 -24.53 -0.73
C SER A 255 -22.88 -25.73 -1.31
N PHE A 256 -22.07 -26.41 -0.50
CA PHE A 256 -21.36 -27.62 -0.89
C PHE A 256 -22.33 -28.76 -1.23
N ASP A 257 -22.08 -29.40 -2.36
CA ASP A 257 -22.83 -30.54 -2.89
C ASP A 257 -21.87 -31.54 -3.56
N SER A 258 -21.86 -32.77 -3.03
CA SER A 258 -21.12 -33.93 -3.57
C SER A 258 -22.00 -34.99 -4.22
N GLY A 259 -23.30 -34.71 -4.38
CA GLY A 259 -24.31 -35.67 -4.81
C GLY A 259 -24.67 -36.72 -3.75
N ASN A 260 -24.19 -36.57 -2.51
CA ASN A 260 -24.45 -37.48 -1.40
C ASN A 260 -24.91 -36.69 -0.17
N GLY A 261 -26.22 -36.75 0.12
CA GLY A 261 -26.84 -35.96 1.18
C GLY A 261 -26.30 -36.22 2.60
N GLU A 262 -25.82 -37.43 2.89
CA GLU A 262 -25.21 -37.74 4.21
C GLU A 262 -23.85 -37.07 4.34
N ARG A 263 -23.00 -37.15 3.31
CA ARG A 263 -21.71 -36.45 3.26
C ARG A 263 -21.92 -34.95 3.31
N ASP A 264 -22.84 -34.42 2.51
CA ASP A 264 -23.12 -32.98 2.41
C ASP A 264 -23.66 -32.40 3.74
N THR A 265 -24.34 -33.23 4.53
CA THR A 265 -24.74 -32.87 5.91
C THR A 265 -23.54 -32.94 6.85
N THR A 266 -22.76 -34.01 6.81
CA THR A 266 -21.63 -34.26 7.72
C THR A 266 -20.52 -33.21 7.58
N VAL A 267 -20.16 -32.83 6.34
CA VAL A 267 -19.08 -31.85 6.11
C VAL A 267 -19.39 -30.46 6.65
N LYS A 268 -20.66 -30.17 6.97
CA LYS A 268 -21.08 -28.89 7.56
C LYS A 268 -20.85 -28.85 9.08
N GLU A 269 -20.70 -30.00 9.72
CA GLU A 269 -20.58 -30.10 11.17
C GLU A 269 -19.24 -29.60 11.72
N LYS A 270 -19.15 -29.53 13.05
CA LYS A 270 -18.04 -28.93 13.81
C LYS A 270 -16.66 -29.52 13.48
N ASP A 271 -16.59 -30.81 13.22
CA ASP A 271 -15.33 -31.51 12.93
C ASP A 271 -14.84 -31.28 11.49
N TRP A 272 -15.67 -30.65 10.66
CA TRP A 272 -15.40 -30.35 9.25
C TRP A 272 -15.41 -28.83 9.01
N PHE A 273 -16.34 -28.30 8.20
CA PHE A 273 -16.38 -26.86 7.90
C PHE A 273 -16.79 -25.99 9.09
N ASP A 274 -17.49 -26.54 10.10
CA ASP A 274 -18.02 -25.80 11.24
C ASP A 274 -18.82 -24.56 10.81
N ILE A 275 -19.81 -24.75 9.92
CA ILE A 275 -20.57 -23.64 9.29
C ILE A 275 -21.30 -22.76 10.30
N ALA A 276 -21.58 -23.30 11.50
CA ALA A 276 -22.24 -22.56 12.57
C ALA A 276 -21.35 -21.42 13.09
N THR A 277 -20.04 -21.61 13.07
CA THR A 277 -19.03 -20.61 13.48
C THR A 277 -18.45 -19.89 12.26
N ASN A 278 -18.22 -20.63 11.17
CA ASN A 278 -17.51 -20.17 9.97
C ASN A 278 -18.34 -20.51 8.72
N PRO A 279 -19.44 -19.78 8.42
CA PRO A 279 -20.33 -20.12 7.31
C PRO A 279 -19.68 -19.91 5.93
N THR A 280 -18.58 -19.16 5.86
CA THR A 280 -17.91 -18.78 4.62
C THR A 280 -16.42 -19.09 4.66
N SER A 281 -15.86 -19.41 3.49
CA SER A 281 -14.42 -19.43 3.23
C SER A 281 -14.05 -18.26 2.33
N THR A 282 -12.90 -17.62 2.57
CA THR A 282 -12.45 -16.50 1.73
C THR A 282 -11.02 -16.72 1.26
N TYR A 283 -10.80 -16.58 -0.05
CA TYR A 283 -9.48 -16.59 -0.67
C TYR A 283 -9.10 -15.17 -1.07
N PHE A 284 -8.00 -14.67 -0.50
CA PHE A 284 -7.42 -13.36 -0.80
C PHE A 284 -6.19 -13.55 -1.66
N VAL A 285 -6.11 -12.84 -2.78
CA VAL A 285 -4.96 -12.82 -3.68
C VAL A 285 -4.33 -11.45 -3.60
N ASP A 286 -3.09 -11.40 -3.12
CA ASP A 286 -2.35 -10.14 -2.96
C ASP A 286 -1.60 -9.73 -4.23
N ASN A 287 -1.22 -10.71 -5.07
CA ASN A 287 -0.62 -10.47 -6.39
C ASN A 287 -0.88 -11.66 -7.34
N PHE A 288 -0.67 -11.40 -8.64
CA PHE A 288 -0.59 -12.44 -9.65
C PHE A 288 0.78 -12.43 -10.32
N GLU A 289 1.28 -13.60 -10.68
CA GLU A 289 2.53 -13.79 -11.41
C GLU A 289 2.24 -14.43 -12.77
N LYS A 290 3.08 -14.14 -13.77
CA LYS A 290 3.07 -14.87 -15.04
C LYS A 290 3.62 -16.29 -14.85
N GLY A 291 2.98 -17.26 -15.49
CA GLY A 291 3.48 -18.62 -15.65
C GLY A 291 4.47 -18.73 -16.79
N GLU A 292 4.83 -19.98 -17.14
CA GLU A 292 5.79 -20.24 -18.22
C GLU A 292 5.16 -20.00 -19.61
N ALA A 293 3.88 -20.36 -19.78
CA ALA A 293 3.13 -20.10 -21.01
C ALA A 293 2.42 -18.73 -20.99
N PRO A 294 2.11 -18.12 -22.17
CA PRO A 294 1.47 -16.81 -22.24
C PRO A 294 0.09 -16.72 -21.56
N ASP A 295 -0.64 -17.84 -21.52
CA ASP A 295 -1.95 -17.99 -20.91
C ASP A 295 -1.89 -18.50 -19.46
N GLU A 296 -0.70 -18.79 -18.94
CA GLU A 296 -0.50 -19.31 -17.58
C GLU A 296 -0.17 -18.20 -16.58
N TYR A 297 -0.72 -18.34 -15.38
CA TYR A 297 -0.58 -17.40 -14.27
C TYR A 297 -0.54 -18.17 -12.94
N VAL A 298 -0.06 -17.50 -11.90
CA VAL A 298 -0.14 -17.98 -10.51
C VAL A 298 -0.77 -16.89 -9.66
N ALA A 299 -1.89 -17.20 -9.01
CA ALA A 299 -2.47 -16.35 -7.98
C ALA A 299 -1.78 -16.67 -6.64
N ARG A 300 -1.03 -15.72 -6.10
CA ARG A 300 -0.37 -15.86 -4.79
C ARG A 300 -1.32 -15.31 -3.73
N GLY A 301 -1.78 -16.18 -2.84
CA GLY A 301 -2.84 -15.82 -1.94
C GLY A 301 -2.83 -16.52 -0.59
N ARG A 302 -3.82 -16.15 0.21
CA ARG A 302 -4.12 -16.74 1.50
C ARG A 302 -5.57 -17.20 1.53
N LEU A 303 -5.77 -18.45 1.94
CA LEU A 303 -7.09 -19.04 2.14
C LEU A 303 -7.43 -19.01 3.63
N VAL A 304 -8.55 -18.39 3.96
CA VAL A 304 -9.19 -18.46 5.27
C VAL A 304 -10.31 -19.49 5.20
N LEU A 305 -10.11 -20.63 5.85
CA LEU A 305 -11.06 -21.73 5.86
C LEU A 305 -11.18 -22.24 7.30
N ARG A 306 -12.41 -22.33 7.82
CA ARG A 306 -12.71 -22.68 9.23
C ARG A 306 -11.99 -21.75 10.23
N GLY A 307 -11.85 -20.46 9.88
CA GLY A 307 -11.15 -19.47 10.70
C GLY A 307 -9.63 -19.63 10.76
N ILE A 308 -9.06 -20.59 10.02
CA ILE A 308 -7.61 -20.80 9.91
C ILE A 308 -7.13 -20.22 8.59
N GLU A 309 -6.09 -19.38 8.66
CA GLU A 309 -5.47 -18.75 7.50
C GLU A 309 -4.19 -19.48 7.09
N LYS A 310 -4.06 -19.82 5.81
CA LYS A 310 -2.86 -20.44 5.22
C LYS A 310 -2.53 -19.83 3.88
N ALA A 311 -1.24 -19.74 3.56
CA ALA A 311 -0.79 -19.42 2.22
C ALA A 311 -1.16 -20.56 1.27
N VAL A 312 -1.79 -20.22 0.15
CA VAL A 312 -2.20 -21.16 -0.89
C VAL A 312 -1.93 -20.48 -2.21
N ASP A 313 -1.13 -21.13 -3.06
CA ASP A 313 -0.91 -20.67 -4.42
C ASP A 313 -1.82 -21.43 -5.38
N LEU A 314 -2.45 -20.71 -6.30
CA LEU A 314 -3.31 -21.28 -7.32
C LEU A 314 -2.74 -21.00 -8.71
N PRO A 315 -2.07 -21.96 -9.36
CA PRO A 315 -1.75 -21.87 -10.77
C PRO A 315 -3.03 -22.00 -11.61
N PHE A 316 -3.16 -21.18 -12.64
CA PHE A 316 -4.31 -21.18 -13.54
C PHE A 316 -3.93 -20.77 -14.97
N LYS A 317 -4.78 -21.16 -15.91
CA LYS A 317 -4.80 -20.70 -17.29
C LYS A 317 -5.92 -19.70 -17.49
N MET A 318 -5.68 -18.65 -18.26
CA MET A 318 -6.66 -17.64 -18.60
C MET A 318 -6.69 -17.43 -20.11
N LEU A 319 -7.75 -17.90 -20.74
CA LEU A 319 -7.99 -17.75 -22.17
C LEU A 319 -8.91 -16.55 -22.39
N ILE A 320 -8.40 -15.53 -23.06
CA ILE A 320 -9.12 -14.27 -23.29
C ILE A 320 -9.50 -14.16 -24.75
N THR A 321 -10.77 -13.88 -24.99
CA THR A 321 -11.31 -13.56 -26.32
C THR A 321 -11.94 -12.17 -26.27
N GLU A 322 -11.79 -11.42 -27.34
CA GLU A 322 -12.37 -10.09 -27.47
C GLU A 322 -13.42 -10.11 -28.59
N ASN A 323 -14.62 -9.63 -28.29
CA ASN A 323 -15.70 -9.56 -29.26
C ASN A 323 -16.54 -8.29 -29.02
N GLU A 324 -16.77 -7.50 -30.07
CA GLU A 324 -17.63 -6.30 -30.04
C GLU A 324 -17.35 -5.33 -28.87
N GLY A 325 -16.08 -5.14 -28.49
CA GLY A 325 -15.71 -4.22 -27.40
C GLY A 325 -15.88 -4.78 -25.99
N VAL A 326 -16.16 -6.08 -25.85
CA VAL A 326 -16.18 -6.81 -24.58
C VAL A 326 -15.10 -7.89 -24.58
N ARG A 327 -14.30 -7.97 -23.51
CA ARG A 327 -13.40 -9.10 -23.25
C ARG A 327 -14.14 -10.15 -22.46
N THR A 328 -14.01 -11.41 -22.87
CA THR A 328 -14.45 -12.57 -22.09
C THR A 328 -13.23 -13.40 -21.74
N ALA A 329 -13.18 -13.94 -20.52
CA ALA A 329 -12.13 -14.83 -20.10
C ALA A 329 -12.69 -16.14 -19.53
N HIS A 330 -12.05 -17.23 -19.92
CA HIS A 330 -12.23 -18.56 -19.33
C HIS A 330 -10.99 -18.89 -18.51
N VAL A 331 -11.17 -19.05 -17.20
CA VAL A 331 -10.09 -19.33 -16.25
C VAL A 331 -10.21 -20.75 -15.75
N THR A 332 -9.17 -21.55 -15.94
CA THR A 332 -9.10 -22.93 -15.43
C THR A 332 -7.86 -23.10 -14.57
N GLY A 333 -8.03 -23.50 -13.31
CA GLY A 333 -6.92 -23.66 -12.38
C GLY A 333 -7.16 -24.77 -11.39
N GLN A 334 -6.08 -25.26 -10.78
CA GLN A 334 -6.20 -26.22 -9.69
C GLN A 334 -5.06 -26.09 -8.69
N THR A 335 -5.34 -26.40 -7.44
CA THR A 335 -4.34 -26.49 -6.39
C THR A 335 -4.69 -27.63 -5.44
N THR A 336 -3.71 -28.10 -4.66
CA THR A 336 -3.92 -29.15 -3.67
C THR A 336 -3.83 -28.55 -2.28
N LEU A 337 -4.86 -28.79 -1.47
CA LEU A 337 -4.91 -28.42 -0.06
C LEU A 337 -4.69 -29.66 0.81
N HIS A 338 -4.02 -29.48 1.94
CA HIS A 338 -3.90 -30.52 2.97
C HIS A 338 -4.94 -30.25 4.05
N ARG A 339 -6.06 -30.99 4.05
CA ARG A 339 -7.26 -30.67 4.86
C ARG A 339 -6.98 -30.55 6.36
N LEU A 340 -6.03 -31.32 6.88
CA LEU A 340 -5.66 -31.32 8.30
C LEU A 340 -4.97 -30.02 8.73
N GLU A 341 -4.36 -29.27 7.81
CA GLU A 341 -3.77 -27.96 8.13
C GLU A 341 -4.84 -26.90 8.45
N PHE A 342 -6.07 -27.11 7.98
CA PHE A 342 -7.25 -26.31 8.29
C PHE A 342 -8.14 -26.98 9.36
N GLY A 343 -7.67 -28.07 9.97
CA GLY A 343 -8.41 -28.84 10.97
C GLY A 343 -9.71 -29.46 10.43
N ILE A 344 -9.78 -29.75 9.13
CA ILE A 344 -10.96 -30.35 8.50
C ILE A 344 -10.87 -31.88 8.57
N GLY A 345 -11.85 -32.49 9.24
CA GLY A 345 -11.90 -33.93 9.47
C GLY A 345 -10.81 -34.38 10.45
N ASP A 346 -10.71 -33.71 11.61
CA ASP A 346 -9.78 -34.04 12.69
C ASP A 346 -10.31 -35.20 13.58
N GLY A 347 -9.54 -35.61 14.59
CA GLY A 347 -9.93 -36.64 15.55
C GLY A 347 -10.07 -38.02 14.89
N GLN A 348 -11.29 -38.58 14.93
CA GLN A 348 -11.54 -39.90 14.33
C GLN A 348 -11.42 -39.91 12.80
N TRP A 349 -11.45 -38.75 12.13
CA TRP A 349 -11.36 -38.64 10.67
C TRP A 349 -9.95 -38.30 10.16
N ALA A 350 -8.98 -38.18 11.08
CA ALA A 350 -7.62 -37.77 10.76
C ALA A 350 -6.80 -38.86 10.05
N ASP A 351 -7.24 -40.12 10.09
CA ASP A 351 -6.56 -41.21 9.39
C ASP A 351 -6.67 -41.04 7.86
N PRO A 352 -5.55 -40.90 7.13
CA PRO A 352 -5.54 -40.74 5.67
C PRO A 352 -6.15 -41.93 4.92
N LYS A 353 -6.28 -43.10 5.57
CA LYS A 353 -6.93 -44.27 4.98
C LYS A 353 -8.45 -44.16 4.97
N MET A 354 -9.03 -43.46 5.95
CA MET A 354 -10.48 -43.24 6.01
C MET A 354 -10.89 -42.09 5.10
N VAL A 355 -10.15 -40.99 5.13
CA VAL A 355 -10.33 -39.86 4.21
C VAL A 355 -8.96 -39.35 3.80
N GLY A 356 -8.72 -39.21 2.50
CA GLY A 356 -7.43 -38.74 1.98
C GLY A 356 -7.07 -37.36 2.51
N THR A 357 -5.81 -37.11 2.85
CA THR A 357 -5.35 -35.80 3.36
C THR A 357 -5.41 -34.72 2.30
N ASP A 358 -5.15 -35.09 1.05
CA ASP A 358 -5.08 -34.17 -0.07
C ASP A 358 -6.46 -33.94 -0.67
N VAL A 359 -6.77 -32.67 -0.88
CA VAL A 359 -8.02 -32.19 -1.46
C VAL A 359 -7.66 -31.30 -2.63
N ILE A 360 -8.02 -31.72 -3.85
CA ILE A 360 -7.76 -30.93 -5.05
C ILE A 360 -8.91 -29.95 -5.22
N VAL A 361 -8.59 -28.66 -5.23
CA VAL A 361 -9.54 -27.59 -5.54
C VAL A 361 -9.39 -27.25 -7.01
N LYS A 362 -10.48 -27.32 -7.76
CA LYS A 362 -10.56 -27.00 -9.19
C LYS A 362 -11.38 -25.72 -9.36
N VAL A 363 -10.88 -24.79 -10.14
CA VAL A 363 -11.52 -23.50 -10.44
C VAL A 363 -11.76 -23.44 -11.93
N ASP A 364 -13.02 -23.19 -12.32
CA ASP A 364 -13.46 -23.04 -13.69
C ASP A 364 -14.37 -21.81 -13.76
N LEU A 365 -13.84 -20.65 -14.17
CA LEU A 365 -14.55 -19.37 -14.11
C LEU A 365 -14.75 -18.78 -15.49
N PHE A 366 -15.96 -18.27 -15.73
CA PHE A 366 -16.30 -17.47 -16.90
C PHE A 366 -16.51 -16.03 -16.43
N MET A 367 -15.83 -15.08 -17.08
CA MET A 367 -15.88 -13.68 -16.67
C MET A 367 -15.82 -12.72 -17.86
N THR A 368 -16.32 -11.51 -17.66
CA THR A 368 -16.33 -10.46 -18.67
C THR A 368 -15.75 -9.16 -18.14
N ALA A 369 -15.13 -8.37 -19.02
CA ALA A 369 -14.61 -7.05 -18.72
C ALA A 369 -14.80 -6.12 -19.92
N PRO A 370 -14.97 -4.81 -19.71
CA PRO A 370 -14.92 -3.84 -20.81
C PRO A 370 -13.54 -3.87 -21.47
N VAL A 371 -13.48 -3.67 -22.79
CA VAL A 371 -12.21 -3.43 -23.47
C VAL A 371 -11.65 -2.08 -22.97
N PRO A 372 -10.37 -2.00 -22.56
CA PRO A 372 -9.77 -0.74 -22.14
C PRO A 372 -9.85 0.31 -23.26
N GLU A 373 -10.31 1.53 -22.95
CA GLU A 373 -10.17 2.65 -23.90
C GLU A 373 -8.66 2.93 -24.11
N GLU A 374 -8.23 3.05 -25.37
CA GLU A 374 -6.83 3.18 -25.78
C GLU A 374 -6.11 4.41 -25.19
#